data_AF-A0A7W0TEF7-F1
#
_entry.id   AF-A0A7W0TEF7-F1
#
_cell.length_a   1.000
_cell.length_b   1.000
_cell.length_c   1.000
_cell.angle_alpha   90.00
_cell.angle_beta   90.00
_cell.angle_gamma   90.00
#
_symmetry.space_group_name_H-M   'P 1'
#
loop_
_entity.id
_entity.type
_entity.pdbx_description
1 polymer ?
#
loop_
_entity_poly.entity_id
_entity_poly.type
_entity_poly.pdbx_seq_one_letter_code
_entity_poly.pdbx_strand_id
1 'polypeptide(L)'
;MRHKHLGTAAAAVVIALVSVTGISAASFMLGPLVQVSGTSPFAADCDNHGDQTGTAFLNSEVEPWIDVNPTNPLRMIGVWQQDRWSNGGSRGLLAGVTTDGGASWVIGGDLKTSLCTGGTPSNGGGYQRATDPWVTFGPTGIAYQLSLS
;
A
#
# COMPACT_ATOMS: atom_id res chain seq x y z
N MET A 1 -77.38 -19.34 38.04
CA MET A 1 -76.63 -20.12 37.04
C MET A 1 -75.66 -19.20 36.30
N ARG A 2 -74.35 -19.46 36.43
CA ARG A 2 -73.20 -19.02 35.61
C ARG A 2 -73.22 -17.60 35.00
N HIS A 3 -72.51 -16.67 35.63
CA HIS A 3 -71.83 -15.57 34.92
C HIS A 3 -70.51 -16.11 34.34
N LYS A 4 -70.30 -15.95 33.02
CA LYS A 4 -69.08 -16.37 32.32
C LYS A 4 -67.99 -15.31 32.53
N HIS A 5 -66.80 -15.74 32.95
CA HIS A 5 -65.64 -14.86 33.08
C HIS A 5 -65.09 -14.45 31.70
N LEU A 6 -64.77 -13.16 31.61
CA LEU A 6 -64.13 -12.46 30.51
C LEU A 6 -62.67 -12.95 30.36
N GLY A 7 -62.20 -13.14 29.12
CA GLY A 7 -60.80 -13.45 28.85
C GLY A 7 -60.29 -12.64 27.66
N THR A 8 -59.80 -11.43 27.91
CA THR A 8 -58.98 -10.68 26.95
C THR A 8 -57.51 -10.88 27.32
N ALA A 9 -56.79 -11.67 26.54
CA ALA A 9 -55.35 -11.79 26.66
C ALA A 9 -54.69 -10.51 26.11
N ALA A 10 -54.09 -9.71 26.99
CA ALA A 10 -53.23 -8.60 26.58
C ALA A 10 -51.87 -9.17 26.15
N ALA A 11 -51.54 -9.11 24.87
CA ALA A 11 -50.19 -9.41 24.38
C ALA A 11 -49.27 -8.24 24.75
N ALA A 12 -48.34 -8.46 25.68
CA ALA A 12 -47.30 -7.50 25.99
C ALA A 12 -46.26 -7.48 24.87
N VAL A 13 -46.22 -6.38 24.10
CA VAL A 13 -45.15 -6.12 23.13
C VAL A 13 -43.92 -5.65 23.91
N VAL A 14 -42.88 -6.47 23.96
CA VAL A 14 -41.58 -6.10 24.51
C VAL A 14 -40.83 -5.31 23.43
N ILE A 15 -40.75 -3.99 23.58
CA ILE A 15 -39.90 -3.14 22.73
C ILE A 15 -38.46 -3.32 23.20
N ALA A 16 -37.63 -3.99 22.40
CA ALA A 16 -36.20 -4.06 22.64
C ALA A 16 -35.59 -2.67 22.41
N LEU A 17 -35.09 -2.04 23.48
CA LEU A 17 -34.29 -0.83 23.40
C LEU A 17 -32.97 -1.15 22.70
N VAL A 18 -32.85 -0.77 21.44
CA VAL A 18 -31.56 -0.75 20.73
C VAL A 18 -30.75 0.40 21.32
N SER A 19 -29.78 0.09 22.17
CA SER A 19 -28.77 1.05 22.61
C SER A 19 -27.97 1.50 21.39
N VAL A 20 -28.21 2.73 20.94
CA VAL A 20 -27.35 3.39 19.95
C VAL A 20 -26.02 3.67 20.65
N THR A 21 -25.06 2.76 20.51
CA THR A 21 -23.67 3.04 20.87
C THR A 21 -23.18 4.11 19.89
N GLY A 22 -23.04 5.35 20.38
CA GLY A 22 -22.46 6.42 19.60
C GLY A 22 -21.04 6.05 19.18
N ILE A 23 -20.83 5.82 17.89
CA ILE A 23 -19.48 5.63 17.33
C ILE A 23 -18.79 6.98 17.41
N SER A 24 -17.92 7.17 18.41
CA SER A 24 -17.02 8.31 18.45
C SER A 24 -15.88 8.04 17.49
N ALA A 25 -15.72 8.91 16.47
CA ALA A 25 -14.49 8.93 15.69
C ALA A 25 -13.35 9.40 16.59
N ALA A 26 -12.34 8.56 16.79
CA ALA A 26 -11.12 8.99 17.47
C ALA A 26 -10.50 10.16 16.69
N SER A 27 -10.06 11.20 17.41
CA SER A 27 -9.31 12.30 16.80
C SER A 27 -8.00 11.74 16.26
N PHE A 28 -7.83 11.78 14.93
CA PHE A 28 -6.57 11.40 14.30
C PHE A 28 -5.60 12.56 14.41
N MET A 29 -4.54 12.37 15.21
CA MET A 29 -3.42 13.31 15.27
C MET A 29 -2.35 12.81 14.31
N LEU A 30 -2.02 13.63 13.30
CA LEU A 30 -0.90 13.35 12.42
C LEU A 30 0.41 13.38 13.22
N GLY A 31 1.25 12.37 12.98
CA GLY A 31 2.65 12.40 13.42
C GLY A 31 3.47 13.41 12.61
N PRO A 32 4.75 13.62 12.99
CA PRO A 32 5.67 14.38 12.15
C PRO A 32 5.83 13.72 10.77
N LEU A 33 6.14 14.53 9.76
CA LEU A 33 6.47 14.02 8.43
C LEU A 33 7.78 13.21 8.49
N VAL A 34 7.78 12.06 7.84
CA VAL A 34 8.95 11.21 7.65
C VAL A 34 9.27 11.14 6.17
N GLN A 35 10.48 11.53 5.79
CA GLN A 35 10.97 11.37 4.43
C GLN A 35 11.33 9.90 4.20
N VAL A 36 10.63 9.23 3.28
CA VAL A 36 10.82 7.79 2.99
C VAL A 36 11.80 7.57 1.84
N SER A 37 11.57 8.22 0.70
CA SER A 37 12.47 8.15 -0.46
C SER A 37 13.66 9.11 -0.32
N GLY A 38 14.67 8.93 -1.16
CA GLY A 38 15.86 9.76 -1.15
C GLY A 38 16.64 9.67 -2.46
N THR A 39 17.96 9.79 -2.38
CA THR A 39 18.82 9.67 -3.56
C THR A 39 18.66 8.33 -4.24
N SER A 40 18.69 8.34 -5.58
CA SER A 40 18.66 7.13 -6.39
C SER A 40 19.72 6.12 -5.92
N PRO A 41 19.32 4.88 -5.60
CA PRO A 41 20.27 3.81 -5.26
C PRO A 41 20.83 3.13 -6.51
N PHE A 42 20.40 3.52 -7.71
CA PHE A 42 20.72 2.81 -8.95
C PHE A 42 22.08 3.21 -9.51
N ALA A 43 22.84 2.23 -9.99
CA ALA A 43 24.06 2.50 -10.75
C ALA A 43 23.76 3.33 -12.01
N ALA A 44 24.74 4.12 -12.47
CA ALA A 44 24.54 5.04 -13.58
C ALA A 44 24.14 4.32 -14.90
N ASP A 45 24.55 3.07 -15.08
CA ASP A 45 24.42 2.30 -16.31
C ASP A 45 23.49 1.06 -16.21
N CYS A 46 22.79 0.88 -15.09
CA CYS A 46 22.02 -0.35 -14.85
C CYS A 46 20.89 -0.66 -15.83
N ASP A 47 20.36 0.32 -16.56
CA ASP A 47 19.24 0.20 -17.50
C ASP A 47 19.66 0.38 -18.97
N ASN A 48 20.96 0.36 -19.28
CA ASN A 48 21.46 0.73 -20.61
C ASN A 48 20.97 2.13 -21.03
N HIS A 49 21.02 3.09 -20.09
CA HIS A 49 20.54 4.46 -20.27
C HIS A 49 20.93 5.11 -21.62
N GLY A 50 22.15 4.85 -22.11
CA GLY A 50 22.66 5.41 -23.36
C GLY A 50 21.90 4.98 -24.63
N ASP A 51 21.20 3.85 -24.59
CA ASP A 51 20.42 3.30 -25.71
C ASP A 51 18.93 3.70 -25.64
N GLN A 52 18.53 4.45 -24.61
CA GLN A 52 17.16 4.84 -24.37
C GLN A 52 16.88 6.28 -24.83
N THR A 53 15.61 6.57 -25.15
CA THR A 53 15.15 7.93 -25.47
C THR A 53 14.49 8.61 -24.27
N GLY A 54 14.51 9.94 -24.27
CA GLY A 54 13.97 10.76 -23.18
C GLY A 54 15.04 11.18 -22.17
N THR A 55 14.61 11.86 -21.12
CA THR A 55 15.48 12.29 -20.01
C THR A 55 15.06 11.56 -18.73
N ALA A 56 16.00 10.88 -18.09
CA ALA A 56 15.81 10.35 -16.74
C ALA A 56 15.99 11.48 -15.71
N PHE A 57 14.97 11.74 -14.90
CA PHE A 57 15.07 12.69 -13.80
C PHE A 57 15.51 11.95 -12.54
N LEU A 58 16.81 11.99 -12.22
CA LEU A 58 17.35 11.32 -11.03
C LEU A 58 16.75 11.90 -9.74
N ASN A 59 16.53 11.04 -8.74
CA ASN A 59 15.92 11.37 -7.44
C ASN A 59 14.50 11.93 -7.62
N SER A 60 13.78 11.42 -8.62
CA SER A 60 12.36 11.71 -8.79
C SER A 60 11.55 10.48 -8.41
N GLU A 61 10.63 10.70 -7.48
CA GLU A 61 9.67 9.69 -7.07
C GLU A 61 8.25 10.08 -7.50
N VAL A 62 7.58 9.18 -8.21
CA VAL A 62 6.20 9.36 -8.68
C VAL A 62 5.39 8.09 -8.51
N GLU A 63 4.07 8.22 -8.63
CA GLU A 63 3.11 7.12 -8.49
C GLU A 63 3.28 6.32 -7.18
N PRO A 64 3.28 6.96 -6.00
CA PRO A 64 3.38 6.23 -4.76
C PRO A 64 2.11 5.41 -4.49
N TRP A 65 2.30 4.20 -3.95
CA TRP A 65 1.23 3.35 -3.44
C TRP A 65 1.62 2.80 -2.07
N ILE A 66 0.69 2.74 -1.12
CA ILE A 66 0.94 2.24 0.24
C ILE A 66 -0.20 1.33 0.69
N ASP A 67 0.14 0.28 1.43
CA ASP A 67 -0.86 -0.53 2.15
C ASP A 67 -0.41 -0.82 3.59
N VAL A 68 -1.38 -1.04 4.47
CA VAL A 68 -1.19 -1.31 5.90
C VAL A 68 -1.57 -2.76 6.17
N ASN A 69 -0.71 -3.49 6.87
CA ASN A 69 -0.95 -4.90 7.15
C ASN A 69 -2.15 -5.05 8.11
N PRO A 70 -3.24 -5.75 7.71
CA PRO A 70 -4.44 -5.88 8.52
C PRO A 70 -4.24 -6.71 9.79
N THR A 71 -3.18 -7.53 9.84
CA THR A 71 -2.82 -8.33 11.03
C THR A 71 -1.93 -7.58 12.02
N ASN A 72 -1.28 -6.50 11.58
CA ASN A 72 -0.45 -5.64 12.42
C ASN A 72 -0.30 -4.25 11.78
N PRO A 73 -1.03 -3.22 12.26
CA PRO A 73 -1.01 -1.89 11.66
C PRO A 73 0.31 -1.14 11.84
N LEU A 74 1.26 -1.64 12.64
CA LEU A 74 2.61 -1.10 12.71
C LEU A 74 3.47 -1.50 11.50
N ARG A 75 3.01 -2.47 10.70
CA ARG A 75 3.69 -2.92 9.49
C ARG A 75 3.00 -2.37 8.25
N MET A 76 3.73 -1.61 7.46
CA MET A 76 3.23 -1.02 6.21
C MET A 76 4.29 -1.19 5.12
N ILE A 77 3.85 -1.21 3.86
CA ILE A 77 4.74 -1.19 2.70
C ILE A 77 4.29 -0.06 1.80
N GLY A 78 5.24 0.81 1.44
CA GLY A 78 5.09 1.80 0.38
C GLY A 78 5.92 1.40 -0.83
N VAL A 79 5.45 1.68 -2.03
CA VAL A 79 6.16 1.46 -3.30
C VAL A 79 6.05 2.70 -4.17
N TRP A 80 7.04 2.96 -5.02
CA TRP A 80 7.06 4.11 -5.93
C TRP A 80 7.94 3.84 -7.14
N GLN A 81 7.76 4.65 -8.18
CA GLN A 81 8.73 4.75 -9.26
C GLN A 81 9.92 5.59 -8.85
N GLN A 82 11.13 5.08 -9.08
CA GLN A 82 12.39 5.77 -8.81
C GLN A 82 13.08 6.15 -10.13
N ASP A 83 13.41 7.43 -10.25
CA ASP A 83 14.05 8.05 -11.42
C ASP A 83 13.15 7.96 -12.67
N ARG A 84 12.10 8.78 -12.69
CA ARG A 84 11.12 8.83 -13.79
C ARG A 84 11.76 9.31 -15.09
N TRP A 85 11.40 8.65 -16.19
CA TRP A 85 11.72 9.12 -17.54
C TRP A 85 10.65 10.09 -18.07
N SER A 86 11.09 11.12 -18.79
CA SER A 86 10.23 12.15 -19.38
C SER A 86 9.17 11.64 -20.35
N ASN A 87 9.34 10.42 -20.87
CA ASN A 87 8.48 9.81 -21.88
C ASN A 87 7.88 8.46 -21.44
N GLY A 88 7.88 8.15 -20.13
CA GLY A 88 7.22 6.94 -19.61
C GLY A 88 8.16 5.95 -18.94
N GLY A 89 7.67 5.23 -17.94
CA GLY A 89 8.45 4.36 -17.07
C GLY A 89 9.45 5.10 -16.17
N SER A 90 10.01 4.38 -15.22
CA SER A 90 11.12 4.80 -14.36
C SER A 90 12.27 3.80 -14.48
N ARG A 91 13.46 4.16 -13.99
CA ARG A 91 14.61 3.23 -14.00
C ARG A 91 14.33 1.97 -13.18
N GLY A 92 13.50 2.08 -12.16
CA GLY A 92 13.02 0.93 -11.40
C GLY A 92 12.01 1.30 -10.33
N LEU A 93 11.40 0.29 -9.72
CA LEU A 93 10.48 0.47 -8.59
C LEU A 93 11.22 0.14 -7.29
N LEU A 94 11.02 0.96 -6.26
CA LEU A 94 11.54 0.70 -4.92
C LEU A 94 10.39 0.43 -3.96
N ALA A 95 10.70 -0.26 -2.86
CA ALA A 95 9.80 -0.48 -1.75
C ALA A 95 10.40 0.07 -0.45
N GLY A 96 9.57 0.71 0.36
CA GLY A 96 9.87 1.07 1.73
C GLY A 96 9.02 0.20 2.66
N VAL A 97 9.64 -0.33 3.72
CA VAL A 97 8.95 -1.13 4.74
C VAL A 97 9.14 -0.48 6.11
N THR A 98 8.05 -0.36 6.86
CA THR A 98 8.07 0.05 8.27
C THR A 98 7.57 -1.10 9.14
N THR A 99 8.05 -1.15 10.39
CA THR A 99 7.56 -2.06 11.44
C THR A 99 7.18 -1.34 12.73
N ASP A 100 7.26 -0.01 12.73
CA ASP A 100 7.05 0.87 13.88
C ASP A 100 5.97 1.92 13.62
N GLY A 101 5.02 1.62 12.73
CA GLY A 101 3.89 2.51 12.42
C GLY A 101 4.27 3.72 11.57
N GLY A 102 5.35 3.62 10.79
CA GLY A 102 5.81 4.66 9.88
C GLY A 102 6.80 5.65 10.48
N ALA A 103 7.29 5.42 11.70
CA ALA A 103 8.30 6.27 12.33
C ALA A 103 9.68 6.12 11.69
N SER A 104 10.01 4.92 11.19
CA SER A 104 11.19 4.64 10.37
C SER A 104 10.89 3.68 9.23
N TRP A 105 11.69 3.77 8.16
CA TRP A 105 11.52 3.01 6.93
C TRP A 105 12.84 2.40 6.48
N VAL A 106 12.79 1.12 6.09
CA VAL A 106 13.89 0.42 5.41
C VAL A 106 13.56 0.35 3.93
N ILE A 107 14.46 0.85 3.09
CA ILE A 107 14.28 0.90 1.64
C ILE A 107 14.94 -0.32 1.01
N GLY A 108 14.17 -1.04 0.17
CA GLY A 108 14.61 -2.17 -0.63
C GLY A 108 14.45 -1.88 -2.12
N GLY A 109 15.42 -2.31 -2.92
CA GLY A 109 15.42 -2.11 -4.37
C GLY A 109 15.50 -3.39 -5.20
N ASP A 110 15.37 -4.56 -4.58
CA ASP A 110 15.56 -5.85 -5.26
C ASP A 110 14.24 -6.48 -5.74
N LEU A 111 13.34 -5.66 -6.29
CA LEU A 111 12.00 -6.09 -6.72
C LEU A 111 12.01 -6.86 -8.04
N LYS A 112 13.15 -6.92 -8.74
CA LYS A 112 13.32 -7.63 -10.02
C LYS A 112 12.43 -7.11 -11.17
N THR A 113 11.84 -5.93 -11.02
CA THR A 113 10.90 -5.31 -11.98
C THR A 113 11.61 -4.66 -13.17
N SER A 114 12.88 -4.28 -13.04
CA SER A 114 13.69 -3.72 -14.12
C SER A 114 15.14 -4.18 -13.98
N LEU A 115 15.97 -3.90 -14.97
CA LEU A 115 17.42 -4.17 -14.91
C LEU A 115 18.07 -3.52 -13.67
N CYS A 116 17.67 -2.29 -13.32
CA CYS A 116 18.18 -1.57 -12.15
C CYS A 116 17.76 -2.16 -10.80
N THR A 117 16.70 -2.97 -10.77
CA THR A 117 16.23 -3.67 -9.55
C THR A 117 16.62 -5.15 -9.57
N GLY A 118 17.62 -5.54 -10.39
CA GLY A 118 18.13 -6.91 -10.48
C GLY A 118 17.29 -7.85 -11.35
N GLY A 119 16.37 -7.31 -12.15
CA GLY A 119 15.53 -8.06 -13.08
C GLY A 119 16.35 -8.69 -14.20
N THR A 120 16.01 -9.93 -14.54
CA THR A 120 16.59 -10.70 -15.64
C THR A 120 15.50 -11.52 -16.32
N PRO A 121 15.70 -11.98 -17.57
CA PRO A 121 14.72 -12.85 -18.20
C PRO A 121 14.39 -14.12 -17.40
N SER A 122 15.33 -14.64 -16.59
CA SER A 122 15.11 -15.86 -15.79
C SER A 122 14.29 -15.64 -14.53
N ASN A 123 14.16 -14.40 -14.05
CA ASN A 123 13.33 -14.06 -12.88
C ASN A 123 12.04 -13.28 -13.26
N GLY A 124 11.70 -13.27 -14.55
CA GLY A 124 10.50 -12.60 -15.07
C GLY A 124 10.65 -11.08 -15.24
N GLY A 125 11.87 -10.54 -15.07
CA GLY A 125 12.22 -9.15 -15.32
C GLY A 125 13.11 -8.99 -16.56
N GLY A 126 14.06 -8.06 -16.46
CA GLY A 126 15.02 -7.77 -17.55
C GLY A 126 14.60 -6.62 -18.47
N TYR A 127 13.60 -5.85 -18.03
CA TYR A 127 13.11 -4.67 -18.73
C TYR A 127 13.93 -3.42 -18.37
N GLN A 128 14.10 -2.52 -19.32
CA GLN A 128 14.82 -1.26 -19.10
C GLN A 128 14.09 -0.34 -18.11
N ARG A 129 12.76 -0.46 -18.01
CA ARG A 129 11.93 0.41 -17.19
C ARG A 129 10.86 -0.38 -16.44
N ALA A 130 10.32 0.24 -15.40
CA ALA A 130 9.12 -0.23 -14.71
C ALA A 130 8.23 0.95 -14.31
N THR A 131 6.92 0.71 -14.20
CA THR A 131 5.86 1.69 -13.92
C THR A 131 4.71 1.03 -13.15
N ASP A 132 3.73 1.84 -12.75
CA ASP A 132 2.47 1.42 -12.14
C ASP A 132 2.65 0.51 -10.92
N PRO A 133 3.49 0.89 -9.94
CA PRO A 133 3.69 0.10 -8.74
C PRO A 133 2.40 0.01 -7.93
N TRP A 134 2.05 -1.20 -7.50
CA TRP A 134 0.97 -1.42 -6.54
C TRP A 134 1.42 -2.44 -5.49
N VAL A 135 1.05 -2.22 -4.24
CA VAL A 135 1.21 -3.22 -3.17
C VAL A 135 -0.10 -3.43 -2.41
N THR A 136 -0.38 -4.67 -2.00
CA THR A 136 -1.50 -4.94 -1.10
C THR A 136 -1.21 -6.09 -0.14
N PHE A 137 -1.76 -6.02 1.07
CA PHE A 137 -1.78 -7.12 2.02
C PHE A 137 -3.07 -7.94 1.90
N GLY A 138 -2.92 -9.25 1.78
CA GLY A 138 -4.02 -10.18 2.00
C GLY A 138 -4.45 -10.23 3.47
N PRO A 139 -5.59 -10.88 3.78
CA PRO A 139 -6.13 -10.94 5.15
C PRO A 139 -5.22 -11.65 6.16
N THR A 140 -4.28 -12.46 5.68
CA THR A 140 -3.27 -13.16 6.51
C THR A 140 -1.97 -12.37 6.70
N GLY A 141 -1.88 -11.16 6.14
CA GLY A 141 -0.69 -10.31 6.23
C GLY A 141 0.41 -10.63 5.22
N ILE A 142 0.15 -11.50 4.23
CA ILE A 142 1.03 -11.69 3.07
C ILE A 142 0.90 -10.47 2.15
N ALA A 143 2.03 -9.88 1.75
CA ALA A 143 2.06 -8.80 0.78
C ALA A 143 2.17 -9.33 -0.64
N TYR A 144 1.46 -8.68 -1.56
CA TYR A 144 1.54 -8.89 -3.01
C TYR A 144 1.93 -7.56 -3.64
N GLN A 145 2.96 -7.59 -4.49
CA GLN A 145 3.41 -6.43 -5.26
C GLN A 145 3.21 -6.72 -6.75
N LEU A 146 2.72 -5.71 -7.48
CA LEU A 146 2.54 -5.76 -8.93
C LEU A 146 3.26 -4.58 -9.58
N SER A 147 3.73 -4.80 -10.81
CA SER A 147 4.30 -3.77 -11.67
C SER A 147 3.92 -3.99 -13.12
N LEU A 148 4.02 -2.92 -13.91
CA LEU A 148 4.17 -2.98 -15.36
C LEU A 148 5.65 -2.76 -15.70
N SER A 149 6.20 -3.56 -16.62
CA SER A 149 7.63 -3.59 -16.95
C SER A 149 7.83 -3.91 -18.43
#